data_AF-X1SLQ2-F1
#
_entry.id   AF-X1SLQ2-F1
#
_cell.length_a   1.000
_cell.length_b   1.000
_cell.length_c   1.000
_cell.angle_alpha   90.00
_cell.angle_beta   90.00
_cell.angle_gamma   90.00
#
_symmetry.space_group_name_H-M   'P 1'
#
loop_
_entity.id
_entity.type
_entity.pdbx_description
1 polymer ?
#
loop_
_entity_poly.entity_id
_entity_poly.type
_entity_poly.pdbx_seq_one_letter_code
_entity_poly.pdbx_strand_id
1 'polypeptide(L)'
;IENAIITGEIDLSQIELEIREINGKKMRVVESAIRITNSIIQEEANFSTYFPEIQRVSPVLLTEEVSFRNTRFNGKADFAGVLFDEEADFSRVQFRKGVDFWRIQFKKRANFDRAQFNEEAILVEAQFAGEAYFGGAQFNTETYFAAAQFAGEAVFWGTEFNKGIYFMQTQFDKEALFVGAQFNDEANFEGAQFNDEISFLGTSFKTIFIEWKQIKGKFEYDGLFYIRLIKNFKGIEQFKDADDAYYSYRVNKRKIREKWHDYPTSLLEFIFLDLSCGYGVKPERAILYGLVLIF
;
A
#
# COMPACT_ATOMS: atom_id res chain seq x y z
N ILE A 1 -29.49 -2.57 -7.37
CA ILE A 1 -29.87 -1.17 -7.66
C ILE A 1 -28.88 -0.63 -8.67
N GLU A 2 -29.37 -0.07 -9.78
CA GLU A 2 -28.50 0.49 -10.81
C GLU A 2 -29.10 1.81 -11.33
N ASN A 3 -28.24 2.78 -11.65
CA ASN A 3 -28.65 4.09 -12.20
C ASN A 3 -29.66 4.84 -11.30
N ALA A 4 -29.50 4.76 -9.99
CA ALA A 4 -30.44 5.31 -9.02
C ALA A 4 -29.84 6.39 -8.12
N ILE A 5 -30.70 7.23 -7.58
CA ILE A 5 -30.38 8.10 -6.44
C ILE A 5 -31.10 7.54 -5.23
N ILE A 6 -30.34 7.06 -4.25
CA ILE A 6 -30.83 6.53 -2.99
C ILE A 6 -30.80 7.67 -1.98
N THR A 7 -31.99 8.13 -1.59
CA THR A 7 -32.18 9.27 -0.67
C THR A 7 -32.40 8.84 0.78
N GLY A 8 -32.56 7.54 1.03
CA GLY A 8 -32.61 6.99 2.39
C GLY A 8 -31.23 6.58 2.87
N GLU A 9 -31.07 6.51 4.20
CA GLU A 9 -29.90 5.89 4.82
C GLU A 9 -29.82 4.41 4.45
N ILE A 10 -28.59 3.92 4.23
CA ILE A 10 -28.31 2.49 4.12
C ILE A 10 -27.67 2.11 5.44
N ASP A 11 -28.42 1.47 6.34
CA ASP A 11 -27.90 1.10 7.66
C ASP A 11 -28.17 -0.38 7.98
N LEU A 12 -27.14 -1.21 7.86
CA LEU A 12 -27.21 -2.63 8.20
C LEU A 12 -27.37 -2.88 9.70
N SER A 13 -27.09 -1.88 10.55
CA SER A 13 -27.30 -2.01 12.00
C SER A 13 -28.79 -2.06 12.37
N GLN A 14 -29.64 -1.39 11.57
CA GLN A 14 -31.10 -1.31 11.74
C GLN A 14 -31.85 -2.49 11.11
N ILE A 15 -31.16 -3.36 10.36
CA ILE A 15 -31.76 -4.52 9.72
C ILE A 15 -31.58 -5.74 10.62
N GLU A 16 -32.64 -6.54 10.76
CA GLU A 16 -32.58 -7.84 11.42
C GLU A 16 -31.84 -8.83 10.50
N LEU A 17 -30.55 -9.02 10.76
CA LEU A 17 -29.68 -9.94 10.04
C LEU A 17 -29.51 -11.24 10.84
N GLU A 18 -29.38 -12.37 10.13
CA GLU A 18 -29.10 -13.65 10.76
C GLU A 18 -27.74 -13.58 11.49
N ILE A 19 -27.70 -14.08 12.72
CA ILE A 19 -26.46 -14.18 13.50
C ILE A 19 -25.96 -15.62 13.44
N ARG A 20 -24.76 -15.82 12.91
CA ARG A 20 -24.07 -17.11 12.90
C ARG A 20 -22.78 -17.07 13.68
N GLU A 21 -22.43 -18.19 14.29
CA GLU A 21 -21.12 -18.38 14.91
C GLU A 21 -20.17 -19.05 13.93
N ILE A 22 -19.14 -18.32 13.51
CA ILE A 22 -18.15 -18.77 12.52
C ILE A 22 -16.77 -18.59 13.15
N ASN A 23 -15.99 -19.68 13.23
CA ASN A 23 -14.67 -19.70 13.89
C ASN A 23 -14.69 -19.13 15.31
N GLY A 24 -15.75 -19.42 16.08
CA GLY A 24 -15.94 -18.93 17.46
C GLY A 24 -16.28 -17.44 17.57
N LYS A 25 -16.64 -16.78 16.47
CA LYS A 25 -17.09 -15.38 16.44
C LYS A 25 -18.53 -15.31 15.97
N LYS A 26 -19.37 -14.58 16.71
CA LYS A 26 -20.72 -14.22 16.26
C LYS A 26 -20.63 -13.12 15.20
N MET A 27 -21.25 -13.36 14.06
CA MET A 27 -21.24 -12.46 12.90
C MET A 27 -22.67 -12.30 12.39
N ARG A 28 -23.03 -11.08 11.97
CA ARG A 28 -24.26 -10.86 11.20
C ARG A 28 -23.98 -11.25 9.75
N VAL A 29 -24.86 -12.01 9.14
CA VAL A 29 -24.64 -12.58 7.80
C VAL A 29 -25.61 -11.98 6.81
N VAL A 30 -25.09 -11.55 5.66
CA VAL A 30 -25.85 -11.19 4.47
C VAL A 30 -25.59 -12.24 3.40
N GLU A 31 -26.63 -13.01 3.07
CA GLU A 31 -26.60 -14.13 2.11
C GLU A 31 -26.98 -13.74 0.68
N SER A 32 -27.13 -12.45 0.44
CA SER A 32 -27.54 -11.91 -0.85
C SER A 32 -26.50 -10.95 -1.38
N ALA A 33 -26.24 -11.00 -2.68
CA ALA A 33 -25.35 -10.06 -3.34
C ALA A 33 -25.84 -8.61 -3.16
N ILE A 34 -24.93 -7.71 -2.78
CA ILE A 34 -25.21 -6.27 -2.71
C ILE A 34 -24.66 -5.62 -3.97
N ARG A 35 -25.54 -5.28 -4.90
CA ARG A 35 -25.15 -4.60 -6.16
C ARG A 35 -25.80 -3.23 -6.23
N ILE A 36 -25.04 -2.18 -5.91
CA ILE A 36 -25.43 -0.77 -6.06
C ILE A 36 -24.45 -0.13 -7.02
N THR A 37 -24.78 -0.11 -8.31
CA THR A 37 -23.86 0.33 -9.38
C THR A 37 -24.38 1.57 -10.08
N ASN A 38 -23.48 2.39 -10.62
CA ASN A 38 -23.83 3.61 -11.36
C ASN A 38 -24.80 4.52 -10.59
N SER A 39 -24.72 4.55 -9.26
CA SER A 39 -25.76 5.15 -8.40
C SER A 39 -25.19 6.23 -7.48
N ILE A 40 -26.06 6.97 -6.81
CA ILE A 40 -25.70 7.97 -5.81
C ILE A 40 -26.40 7.64 -4.51
N ILE A 41 -25.65 7.49 -3.42
CA ILE A 41 -26.17 7.37 -2.06
C ILE A 41 -26.03 8.76 -1.43
N GLN A 42 -27.16 9.40 -1.12
CA GLN A 42 -27.18 10.79 -0.65
C GLN A 42 -26.77 10.91 0.82
N GLU A 43 -27.33 10.06 1.66
CA GLU A 43 -27.14 10.07 3.11
C GLU A 43 -25.95 9.19 3.55
N GLU A 44 -25.78 9.03 4.85
CA GLU A 44 -24.78 8.13 5.41
C GLU A 44 -25.09 6.66 5.06
N ALA A 45 -24.02 5.88 4.88
CA ALA A 45 -24.10 4.45 4.59
C ALA A 45 -23.32 3.66 5.65
N ASN A 46 -24.03 3.00 6.54
CA ASN A 46 -23.48 2.20 7.60
C ASN A 46 -23.61 0.69 7.28
N PHE A 47 -22.47 0.06 7.00
CA PHE A 47 -22.35 -1.38 6.83
C PHE A 47 -21.71 -2.05 8.05
N SER A 48 -21.26 -1.27 9.05
CA SER A 48 -20.73 -1.78 10.29
C SER A 48 -21.86 -2.09 11.27
N THR A 49 -21.60 -3.00 12.22
CA THR A 49 -22.55 -3.28 13.30
C THR A 49 -21.82 -3.43 14.62
N TYR A 50 -22.47 -3.08 15.71
CA TYR A 50 -21.91 -3.16 17.06
C TYR A 50 -22.70 -4.15 17.89
N PHE A 51 -22.03 -5.05 18.62
CA PHE A 51 -22.66 -5.89 19.64
C PHE A 51 -22.42 -5.26 21.02
N PRO A 52 -23.45 -4.68 21.66
CA PRO A 52 -23.34 -4.07 22.97
C PRO A 52 -22.84 -5.03 24.06
N GLU A 53 -23.18 -6.32 23.95
CA GLU A 53 -22.88 -7.33 24.97
C GLU A 53 -21.39 -7.65 25.07
N ILE A 54 -20.65 -7.54 23.97
CA ILE A 54 -19.21 -7.80 23.91
C ILE A 54 -18.37 -6.54 23.71
N GLN A 55 -19.02 -5.37 23.70
CA GLN A 55 -18.44 -4.05 23.45
C GLN A 55 -17.47 -4.01 22.26
N ARG A 56 -17.85 -4.67 21.16
CA ARG A 56 -17.03 -4.77 19.95
C ARG A 56 -17.89 -4.59 18.72
N VAL A 57 -17.27 -4.04 17.67
CA VAL A 57 -17.80 -4.12 16.31
C VAL A 57 -17.95 -5.60 15.97
N SER A 58 -19.17 -6.01 15.64
CA SER A 58 -19.42 -7.32 15.06
C SER A 58 -19.10 -7.25 13.58
N PRO A 59 -18.27 -8.17 13.07
CA PRO A 59 -18.07 -8.23 11.64
C PRO A 59 -19.39 -8.62 10.97
N VAL A 60 -19.78 -7.82 9.98
CA VAL A 60 -20.81 -8.22 9.02
C VAL A 60 -20.13 -9.09 7.97
N LEU A 61 -20.61 -10.32 7.81
CA LEU A 61 -20.18 -11.24 6.77
C LEU A 61 -21.07 -11.06 5.54
N LEU A 62 -20.48 -10.57 4.45
CA LEU A 62 -21.08 -10.52 3.12
C LEU A 62 -20.59 -11.75 2.35
N THR A 63 -21.48 -12.74 2.21
CA THR A 63 -21.13 -14.07 1.65
C THR A 63 -21.15 -14.14 0.14
N GLU A 64 -21.79 -13.17 -0.50
CA GLU A 64 -21.93 -13.08 -1.96
C GLU A 64 -21.19 -11.85 -2.48
N GLU A 65 -21.02 -11.77 -3.80
CA GLU A 65 -20.37 -10.63 -4.45
C GLU A 65 -21.01 -9.28 -4.05
N VAL A 66 -20.15 -8.29 -3.83
CA VAL A 66 -20.57 -6.91 -3.53
C VAL A 66 -20.00 -5.96 -4.56
N SER A 67 -20.85 -5.11 -5.13
CA SER A 67 -20.42 -4.11 -6.10
C SER A 67 -21.01 -2.74 -5.78
N PHE A 68 -20.12 -1.77 -5.61
CA PHE A 68 -20.37 -0.34 -5.58
C PHE A 68 -19.77 0.37 -6.80
N ARG A 69 -19.62 -0.36 -7.90
CA ARG A 69 -18.97 0.14 -9.12
C ARG A 69 -19.62 1.41 -9.61
N ASN A 70 -18.80 2.44 -9.85
CA ASN A 70 -19.22 3.75 -10.32
C ASN A 70 -20.33 4.39 -9.46
N THR A 71 -20.35 4.07 -8.16
CA THR A 71 -21.31 4.65 -7.20
C THR A 71 -20.67 5.80 -6.43
N ARG A 72 -21.45 6.82 -6.13
CA ARG A 72 -21.05 7.95 -5.31
C ARG A 72 -21.70 7.89 -3.94
N PHE A 73 -20.90 7.94 -2.89
CA PHE A 73 -21.35 8.17 -1.52
C PHE A 73 -21.19 9.67 -1.21
N ASN A 74 -22.31 10.38 -1.08
CA ASN A 74 -22.32 11.80 -0.70
C ASN A 74 -22.18 11.99 0.82
N GLY A 75 -22.75 11.08 1.61
CA GLY A 75 -22.53 10.98 3.06
C GLY A 75 -21.28 10.18 3.41
N LYS A 76 -21.01 10.07 4.71
CA LYS A 76 -19.96 9.17 5.23
C LYS A 76 -20.34 7.72 4.95
N ALA A 77 -19.32 6.88 4.75
CA ALA A 77 -19.51 5.44 4.59
C ALA A 77 -18.70 4.69 5.65
N ASP A 78 -19.35 3.79 6.38
CA ASP A 78 -18.73 2.97 7.42
C ASP A 78 -18.79 1.49 7.00
N PHE A 79 -17.61 0.90 6.80
CA PHE A 79 -17.39 -0.51 6.53
C PHE A 79 -16.48 -1.15 7.58
N ALA A 80 -16.38 -0.55 8.77
CA ALA A 80 -15.52 -1.03 9.84
C ALA A 80 -15.87 -2.48 10.20
N GLY A 81 -14.84 -3.34 10.18
CA GLY A 81 -14.95 -4.76 10.51
C GLY A 81 -15.73 -5.62 9.51
N VAL A 82 -16.21 -5.09 8.38
CA VAL A 82 -16.93 -5.88 7.39
C VAL A 82 -16.01 -6.93 6.76
N LEU A 83 -16.54 -8.14 6.56
CA LEU A 83 -15.86 -9.26 5.91
C LEU A 83 -16.55 -9.56 4.58
N PHE A 84 -15.79 -9.48 3.48
CA PHE A 84 -16.20 -9.89 2.15
C PHE A 84 -15.64 -11.30 1.87
N ASP A 85 -16.53 -12.28 1.77
CA ASP A 85 -16.17 -13.68 1.49
C ASP A 85 -15.86 -13.89 -0.01
N GLU A 86 -16.52 -13.10 -0.85
CA GLU A 86 -16.41 -13.09 -2.31
C GLU A 86 -15.75 -11.79 -2.82
N GLU A 87 -15.61 -11.66 -4.14
CA GLU A 87 -15.02 -10.46 -4.75
C GLU A 87 -15.83 -9.19 -4.41
N ALA A 88 -15.10 -8.10 -4.15
CA ALA A 88 -15.67 -6.79 -3.83
C ALA A 88 -15.22 -5.73 -4.84
N ASP A 89 -16.17 -5.15 -5.57
CA ASP A 89 -15.92 -4.17 -6.63
C ASP A 89 -16.33 -2.76 -6.21
N PHE A 90 -15.33 -1.96 -5.85
CA PHE A 90 -15.39 -0.53 -5.60
C PHE A 90 -14.79 0.30 -6.75
N SER A 91 -14.64 -0.29 -7.94
CA SER A 91 -14.01 0.42 -9.06
C SER A 91 -14.80 1.68 -9.44
N ARG A 92 -14.08 2.79 -9.61
CA ARG A 92 -14.64 4.12 -9.89
C ARG A 92 -15.62 4.64 -8.83
N VAL A 93 -15.62 4.08 -7.62
CA VAL A 93 -16.42 4.63 -6.52
C VAL A 93 -15.95 6.04 -6.18
N GLN A 94 -16.86 6.91 -5.73
CA GLN A 94 -16.54 8.25 -5.25
C GLN A 94 -17.04 8.40 -3.81
N PHE A 95 -16.12 8.40 -2.84
CA PHE A 95 -16.41 8.81 -1.47
C PHE A 95 -16.23 10.32 -1.37
N ARG A 96 -17.33 11.07 -1.27
CA ARG A 96 -17.30 12.55 -1.13
C ARG A 96 -17.02 12.99 0.30
N LYS A 97 -17.30 12.12 1.28
CA LYS A 97 -16.99 12.25 2.70
C LYS A 97 -16.12 11.10 3.16
N GLY A 98 -15.72 11.16 4.43
CA GLY A 98 -14.80 10.17 5.00
C GLY A 98 -15.37 8.75 4.91
N VAL A 99 -14.48 7.79 4.74
CA VAL A 99 -14.80 6.36 4.70
C VAL A 99 -13.95 5.59 5.72
N ASP A 100 -14.64 4.77 6.52
CA ASP A 100 -14.01 3.92 7.51
C ASP A 100 -13.98 2.47 7.02
N PHE A 101 -12.78 1.94 6.83
CA PHE A 101 -12.48 0.55 6.52
C PHE A 101 -11.61 -0.09 7.62
N TRP A 102 -11.65 0.45 8.84
CA TRP A 102 -10.91 -0.10 9.97
C TRP A 102 -11.22 -1.59 10.14
N ARG A 103 -10.18 -2.43 10.13
CA ARG A 103 -10.31 -3.90 10.22
C ARG A 103 -11.21 -4.55 9.17
N ILE A 104 -11.42 -3.90 8.02
CA ILE A 104 -12.10 -4.54 6.89
C ILE A 104 -11.32 -5.79 6.45
N GLN A 105 -12.03 -6.81 5.98
CA GLN A 105 -11.41 -8.05 5.50
C GLN A 105 -11.95 -8.41 4.12
N PHE A 106 -11.05 -8.58 3.16
CA PHE A 106 -11.33 -9.08 1.82
C PHE A 106 -10.68 -10.46 1.66
N LYS A 107 -11.49 -11.53 1.58
CA LYS A 107 -10.93 -12.88 1.40
C LYS A 107 -10.49 -13.16 -0.03
N LYS A 108 -11.15 -12.52 -1.00
CA LYS A 108 -10.81 -12.57 -2.42
C LYS A 108 -10.41 -11.17 -2.90
N ARG A 109 -10.47 -10.96 -4.21
CA ARG A 109 -10.09 -9.70 -4.86
C ARG A 109 -10.90 -8.52 -4.32
N ALA A 110 -10.21 -7.44 -3.99
CA ALA A 110 -10.78 -6.13 -3.70
C ALA A 110 -10.36 -5.14 -4.78
N ASN A 111 -11.32 -4.61 -5.53
CA ASN A 111 -11.05 -3.70 -6.64
C ASN A 111 -11.46 -2.26 -6.31
N PHE A 112 -10.49 -1.37 -6.16
CA PHE A 112 -10.64 0.07 -5.97
C PHE A 112 -10.05 0.86 -7.15
N ASP A 113 -9.91 0.25 -8.34
CA ASP A 113 -9.37 0.93 -9.51
C ASP A 113 -10.14 2.21 -9.81
N ARG A 114 -9.41 3.32 -9.94
CA ARG A 114 -9.94 4.67 -10.20
C ARG A 114 -10.97 5.14 -9.16
N ALA A 115 -10.96 4.57 -7.95
CA ALA A 115 -11.72 5.09 -6.82
C ALA A 115 -11.23 6.50 -6.44
N GLN A 116 -12.14 7.32 -5.93
CA GLN A 116 -11.83 8.67 -5.45
C GLN A 116 -12.22 8.82 -3.99
N PHE A 117 -11.24 9.10 -3.14
CA PHE A 117 -11.39 9.39 -1.72
C PHE A 117 -11.18 10.89 -1.52
N ASN A 118 -12.27 11.64 -1.38
CA ASN A 118 -12.21 13.12 -1.34
C ASN A 118 -12.03 13.69 0.07
N GLU A 119 -12.16 12.84 1.08
CA GLU A 119 -11.92 13.10 2.50
C GLU A 119 -11.25 11.86 3.09
N GLU A 120 -11.00 11.87 4.41
CA GLU A 120 -10.23 10.85 5.12
C GLU A 120 -10.66 9.41 4.79
N ALA A 121 -9.68 8.55 4.48
CA ALA A 121 -9.87 7.12 4.25
C ALA A 121 -9.05 6.33 5.28
N ILE A 122 -9.74 5.58 6.13
CA ILE A 122 -9.14 4.81 7.22
C ILE A 122 -9.13 3.34 6.82
N LEU A 123 -7.95 2.79 6.48
CA LEU A 123 -7.72 1.37 6.19
C LEU A 123 -6.79 0.73 7.23
N VAL A 124 -6.84 1.24 8.46
CA VAL A 124 -6.02 0.75 9.58
C VAL A 124 -6.42 -0.68 9.92
N GLU A 125 -5.43 -1.56 10.04
CA GLU A 125 -5.60 -3.01 10.27
C GLU A 125 -6.48 -3.72 9.20
N ALA A 126 -6.63 -3.13 8.01
CA ALA A 126 -7.32 -3.77 6.89
C ALA A 126 -6.58 -5.04 6.43
N GLN A 127 -7.31 -6.08 6.03
CA GLN A 127 -6.75 -7.35 5.57
C GLN A 127 -7.21 -7.66 4.15
N PHE A 128 -6.25 -7.76 3.24
CA PHE A 128 -6.45 -8.16 1.85
C PHE A 128 -5.83 -9.54 1.64
N ALA A 129 -6.63 -10.59 1.75
CA ALA A 129 -6.16 -11.96 1.57
C ALA A 129 -5.96 -12.31 0.09
N GLY A 130 -6.83 -11.76 -0.79
CA GLY A 130 -6.66 -11.78 -2.24
C GLY A 130 -5.96 -10.53 -2.77
N GLU A 131 -5.99 -10.34 -4.09
CA GLU A 131 -5.37 -9.17 -4.74
C GLU A 131 -6.14 -7.88 -4.41
N ALA A 132 -5.39 -6.79 -4.17
CA ALA A 132 -5.93 -5.48 -3.89
C ALA A 132 -5.52 -4.49 -4.98
N TYR A 133 -6.49 -4.05 -5.79
CA TYR A 133 -6.25 -3.14 -6.91
C TYR A 133 -6.65 -1.71 -6.56
N PHE A 134 -5.72 -0.77 -6.64
CA PHE A 134 -5.92 0.67 -6.44
C PHE A 134 -5.44 1.48 -7.66
N GLY A 135 -5.38 0.84 -8.83
CA GLY A 135 -4.83 1.42 -10.06
C GLY A 135 -5.56 2.69 -10.49
N GLY A 136 -4.84 3.80 -10.57
CA GLY A 136 -5.38 5.12 -10.91
C GLY A 136 -6.36 5.68 -9.87
N ALA A 137 -6.41 5.12 -8.66
CA ALA A 137 -7.17 5.69 -7.56
C ALA A 137 -6.59 7.04 -7.12
N GLN A 138 -7.41 7.88 -6.53
CA GLN A 138 -7.04 9.21 -6.04
C GLN A 138 -7.42 9.37 -4.57
N PHE A 139 -6.42 9.64 -3.74
CA PHE A 139 -6.57 9.97 -2.34
C PHE A 139 -6.30 11.47 -2.14
N ASN A 140 -7.36 12.25 -1.96
CA ASN A 140 -7.29 13.71 -1.95
C ASN A 140 -6.96 14.30 -0.56
N THR A 141 -6.99 13.48 0.47
CA THR A 141 -6.66 13.83 1.86
C THR A 141 -5.78 12.75 2.49
N GLU A 142 -5.44 12.95 3.77
CA GLU A 142 -4.68 11.97 4.54
C GLU A 142 -5.36 10.60 4.52
N THR A 143 -4.56 9.55 4.34
CA THR A 143 -5.03 8.17 4.22
C THR A 143 -4.14 7.23 5.02
N TYR A 144 -4.77 6.31 5.75
CA TYR A 144 -4.09 5.50 6.76
C TYR A 144 -4.23 4.01 6.46
N PHE A 145 -3.12 3.33 6.19
CA PHE A 145 -3.00 1.87 6.03
C PHE A 145 -2.20 1.24 7.19
N ALA A 146 -2.10 1.94 8.32
CA ALA A 146 -1.30 1.49 9.46
C ALA A 146 -1.66 0.06 9.87
N ALA A 147 -0.66 -0.80 10.01
CA ALA A 147 -0.82 -2.23 10.35
C ALA A 147 -1.76 -3.03 9.42
N ALA A 148 -2.05 -2.53 8.20
CA ALA A 148 -2.76 -3.31 7.19
C ALA A 148 -1.90 -4.48 6.69
N GLN A 149 -2.55 -5.53 6.19
CA GLN A 149 -1.90 -6.69 5.61
C GLN A 149 -2.41 -6.94 4.19
N PHE A 150 -1.48 -6.97 3.23
CA PHE A 150 -1.70 -7.39 1.86
C PHE A 150 -1.06 -8.77 1.68
N ALA A 151 -1.86 -9.82 1.86
CA ALA A 151 -1.40 -11.20 1.67
C ALA A 151 -1.36 -11.60 0.18
N GLY A 152 -2.23 -10.99 -0.63
CA GLY A 152 -2.17 -11.02 -2.10
C GLY A 152 -1.43 -9.82 -2.69
N GLU A 153 -1.33 -9.77 -4.02
CA GLU A 153 -0.68 -8.68 -4.76
C GLU A 153 -1.37 -7.33 -4.46
N ALA A 154 -0.57 -6.28 -4.21
CA ALA A 154 -1.07 -4.94 -3.95
C ALA A 154 -0.65 -3.98 -5.08
N VAL A 155 -1.63 -3.53 -5.87
CA VAL A 155 -1.39 -2.77 -7.10
C VAL A 155 -1.81 -1.31 -6.92
N PHE A 156 -0.84 -0.40 -6.96
CA PHE A 156 -1.01 1.05 -6.87
C PHE A 156 -0.54 1.77 -8.15
N TRP A 157 -0.81 1.17 -9.31
CA TRP A 157 -0.35 1.73 -10.58
C TRP A 157 -0.98 3.07 -10.89
N GLY A 158 -0.17 4.11 -11.09
CA GLY A 158 -0.66 5.46 -11.41
C GLY A 158 -1.57 6.06 -10.34
N THR A 159 -1.56 5.52 -9.11
CA THR A 159 -2.34 6.05 -7.98
C THR A 159 -1.79 7.41 -7.56
N GLU A 160 -2.68 8.35 -7.25
CA GLU A 160 -2.32 9.69 -6.80
C GLU A 160 -2.67 9.85 -5.32
N PHE A 161 -1.65 10.09 -4.50
CA PHE A 161 -1.78 10.47 -3.10
C PHE A 161 -1.50 11.97 -2.98
N ASN A 162 -2.56 12.78 -2.95
CA ASN A 162 -2.46 14.24 -2.97
C ASN A 162 -2.12 14.87 -1.61
N LYS A 163 -2.19 14.06 -0.55
CA LYS A 163 -1.81 14.37 0.83
C LYS A 163 -1.06 13.18 1.44
N GLY A 164 -0.77 13.25 2.74
CA GLY A 164 -0.05 12.22 3.49
C GLY A 164 -0.65 10.83 3.32
N ILE A 165 0.19 9.83 3.06
CA ILE A 165 -0.18 8.41 3.03
C ILE A 165 0.68 7.64 4.03
N TYR A 166 0.04 6.81 4.84
CA TYR A 166 0.66 6.23 6.01
C TYR A 166 0.54 4.69 6.02
N PHE A 167 1.61 4.00 5.63
CA PHE A 167 1.79 2.54 5.59
C PHE A 167 2.67 2.00 6.75
N MET A 168 2.70 2.67 7.90
CA MET A 168 3.53 2.23 9.02
C MET A 168 3.09 0.85 9.52
N GLN A 169 4.06 -0.04 9.74
CA GLN A 169 3.83 -1.44 10.12
C GLN A 169 2.93 -2.23 9.13
N THR A 170 2.70 -1.73 7.92
CA THR A 170 1.97 -2.48 6.88
C THR A 170 2.81 -3.66 6.41
N GLN A 171 2.17 -4.81 6.17
CA GLN A 171 2.82 -6.00 5.64
C GLN A 171 2.35 -6.28 4.21
N PHE A 172 3.29 -6.40 3.28
CA PHE A 172 3.07 -6.84 1.91
C PHE A 172 3.75 -8.21 1.74
N ASP A 173 2.94 -9.28 1.71
CA ASP A 173 3.44 -10.66 1.59
C ASP A 173 3.73 -11.07 0.15
N LYS A 174 3.14 -10.34 -0.80
CA LYS A 174 3.28 -10.48 -2.24
C LYS A 174 3.73 -9.16 -2.85
N GLU A 175 3.78 -9.12 -4.17
CA GLU A 175 4.28 -8.00 -4.93
C GLU A 175 3.53 -6.70 -4.58
N ALA A 176 4.29 -5.64 -4.32
CA ALA A 176 3.76 -4.30 -4.05
C ALA A 176 4.15 -3.37 -5.19
N LEU A 177 3.19 -3.03 -6.05
CA LEU A 177 3.47 -2.34 -7.32
C LEU A 177 3.02 -0.89 -7.30
N PHE A 178 3.95 0.04 -7.07
CA PHE A 178 3.73 1.49 -7.07
C PHE A 178 4.10 2.16 -8.41
N VAL A 179 4.04 1.40 -9.51
CA VAL A 179 4.45 1.88 -10.85
C VAL A 179 3.70 3.16 -11.23
N GLY A 180 4.44 4.24 -11.48
CA GLY A 180 3.86 5.53 -11.84
C GLY A 180 3.03 6.21 -10.74
N ALA A 181 3.03 5.68 -9.51
CA ALA A 181 2.35 6.31 -8.39
C ALA A 181 2.94 7.70 -8.06
N GLN A 182 2.09 8.61 -7.60
CA GLN A 182 2.46 9.98 -7.25
C GLN A 182 2.17 10.24 -5.77
N PHE A 183 3.22 10.39 -4.98
CA PHE A 183 3.15 10.80 -3.58
C PHE A 183 3.42 12.30 -3.48
N ASN A 184 2.36 13.11 -3.55
CA ASN A 184 2.47 14.57 -3.67
C ASN A 184 2.77 15.26 -2.33
N ASP A 185 2.68 14.53 -1.21
CA ASP A 185 3.12 14.98 0.10
C ASP A 185 3.99 13.92 0.81
N GLU A 186 3.80 13.70 2.11
CA GLU A 186 4.49 12.67 2.86
C GLU A 186 3.99 11.25 2.51
N ALA A 187 4.93 10.32 2.29
CA ALA A 187 4.64 8.90 2.22
C ALA A 187 5.42 8.16 3.31
N ASN A 188 4.74 7.65 4.34
CA ASN A 188 5.38 7.00 5.47
C ASN A 188 5.24 5.47 5.38
N PHE A 189 6.36 4.77 5.26
CA PHE A 189 6.48 3.31 5.24
C PHE A 189 7.31 2.78 6.43
N GLU A 190 7.43 3.53 7.51
CA GLU A 190 8.25 3.14 8.66
C GLU A 190 7.78 1.82 9.26
N GLY A 191 8.70 0.86 9.35
CA GLY A 191 8.39 -0.49 9.84
C GLY A 191 7.54 -1.34 8.89
N ALA A 192 7.20 -0.85 7.68
CA ALA A 192 6.54 -1.67 6.68
C ALA A 192 7.41 -2.87 6.27
N GLN A 193 6.78 -4.01 6.01
CA GLN A 193 7.46 -5.23 5.60
C GLN A 193 7.10 -5.55 4.15
N PHE A 194 8.11 -5.72 3.31
CA PHE A 194 7.95 -6.19 1.94
C PHE A 194 8.58 -7.57 1.85
N ASN A 195 7.78 -8.64 1.82
CA ASN A 195 8.29 -10.01 1.82
C ASN A 195 8.57 -10.54 0.41
N ASP A 196 8.08 -9.83 -0.62
CA ASP A 196 8.31 -10.11 -2.04
C ASP A 196 8.83 -8.84 -2.77
N GLU A 197 8.81 -8.85 -4.11
CA GLU A 197 9.24 -7.73 -4.95
C GLU A 197 8.40 -6.46 -4.74
N ILE A 198 9.06 -5.30 -4.87
CA ILE A 198 8.44 -3.98 -4.84
C ILE A 198 8.88 -3.20 -6.07
N SER A 199 7.92 -2.60 -6.80
CA SER A 199 8.23 -1.79 -7.98
C SER A 199 7.89 -0.33 -7.73
N PHE A 200 8.87 0.54 -8.01
CA PHE A 200 8.73 1.99 -7.99
C PHE A 200 9.00 2.63 -9.36
N LEU A 201 8.85 1.86 -10.43
CA LEU A 201 9.15 2.35 -11.77
C LEU A 201 8.29 3.57 -12.10
N GLY A 202 8.94 4.69 -12.40
CA GLY A 202 8.23 5.94 -12.73
C GLY A 202 7.53 6.62 -11.55
N THR A 203 7.66 6.12 -10.32
CA THR A 203 7.10 6.73 -9.11
C THR A 203 7.72 8.10 -8.83
N SER A 204 6.92 9.07 -8.43
CA SER A 204 7.39 10.36 -7.88
C SER A 204 6.94 10.53 -6.44
N PHE A 205 7.79 11.11 -5.60
CA PHE A 205 7.47 11.43 -4.22
C PHE A 205 8.12 12.76 -3.82
N LYS A 206 7.45 13.53 -2.95
CA LYS A 206 8.02 14.72 -2.31
C LYS A 206 8.94 14.33 -1.15
N THR A 207 8.40 13.60 -0.18
CA THR A 207 9.14 13.02 0.94
C THR A 207 8.66 11.60 1.19
N ILE A 208 9.58 10.65 1.33
CA ILE A 208 9.26 9.26 1.66
C ILE A 208 10.06 8.82 2.90
N PHE A 209 9.37 8.30 3.91
CA PHE A 209 9.99 7.71 5.09
C PHE A 209 10.01 6.20 4.91
N ILE A 210 11.18 5.66 4.57
CA ILE A 210 11.41 4.23 4.36
C ILE A 210 12.86 3.92 4.69
N GLU A 211 13.15 2.78 5.30
CA GLU A 211 14.52 2.39 5.60
C GLU A 211 15.10 1.57 4.43
N TRP A 212 16.38 1.78 4.11
CA TRP A 212 17.04 1.09 2.99
C TRP A 212 16.95 -0.44 3.12
N LYS A 213 17.06 -0.96 4.34
CA LYS A 213 16.96 -2.41 4.62
C LYS A 213 15.62 -3.01 4.23
N GLN A 214 14.53 -2.23 4.20
CA GLN A 214 13.19 -2.71 3.86
C GLN A 214 13.11 -3.10 2.38
N ILE A 215 13.78 -2.34 1.52
CA ILE A 215 13.66 -2.44 0.05
C ILE A 215 14.92 -2.97 -0.65
N LYS A 216 16.09 -2.98 0.01
CA LYS A 216 17.36 -3.39 -0.59
C LYS A 216 17.23 -4.78 -1.24
N GLY A 217 17.46 -4.82 -2.56
CA GLY A 217 17.46 -6.07 -3.33
C GLY A 217 16.09 -6.59 -3.74
N LYS A 218 15.02 -5.81 -3.50
CA LYS A 218 13.64 -6.19 -3.82
C LYS A 218 13.00 -5.37 -4.95
N PHE A 219 13.70 -4.37 -5.47
CA PHE A 219 13.21 -3.52 -6.56
C PHE A 219 14.20 -3.45 -7.71
N GLU A 220 13.66 -3.26 -8.91
CA GLU A 220 14.39 -3.13 -10.16
C GLU A 220 15.32 -1.90 -10.18
N TYR A 221 16.36 -1.97 -11.01
CA TYR A 221 17.21 -0.80 -11.20
C TYR A 221 16.51 0.28 -12.03
N ASP A 222 16.15 1.38 -11.37
CA ASP A 222 15.81 2.65 -12.01
C ASP A 222 16.76 3.74 -11.50
N GLY A 223 17.67 4.19 -12.37
CA GLY A 223 18.66 5.20 -12.03
C GLY A 223 18.07 6.53 -11.56
N LEU A 224 16.90 6.93 -12.08
CA LEU A 224 16.23 8.17 -11.65
C LEU A 224 15.62 8.00 -10.27
N PHE A 225 14.96 6.86 -10.02
CA PHE A 225 14.42 6.55 -8.70
C PHE A 225 15.52 6.51 -7.64
N TYR A 226 16.64 5.81 -7.90
CA TYR A 226 17.80 5.78 -6.98
C TYR A 226 18.28 7.19 -6.62
N ILE A 227 18.45 8.07 -7.61
CA ILE A 227 18.93 9.45 -7.35
C ILE A 227 17.92 10.24 -6.51
N ARG A 228 16.61 10.10 -6.75
CA ARG A 228 15.57 10.73 -5.93
C ARG A 228 15.59 10.20 -4.50
N LEU A 229 15.67 8.88 -4.33
CA LEU A 229 15.68 8.22 -3.03
C LEU A 229 16.90 8.63 -2.19
N ILE A 230 18.10 8.67 -2.78
CA ILE A 230 19.32 9.11 -2.09
C ILE A 230 19.19 10.58 -1.64
N LYS A 231 18.62 11.46 -2.48
CA LYS A 231 18.38 12.86 -2.11
C LYS A 231 17.38 12.97 -0.95
N ASN A 232 16.32 12.16 -0.99
CA ASN A 232 15.34 12.09 0.08
C ASN A 232 15.99 11.64 1.40
N PHE A 233 16.73 10.53 1.42
CA PHE A 233 17.43 10.07 2.63
C PHE A 233 18.35 11.14 3.23
N LYS A 234 19.08 11.88 2.41
CA LYS A 234 19.87 13.03 2.89
C LYS A 234 19.00 14.15 3.44
N GLY A 235 17.87 14.44 2.79
CA GLY A 235 16.92 15.47 3.21
C GLY A 235 16.22 15.16 4.54
N ILE A 236 16.02 13.89 4.87
CA ILE A 236 15.47 13.41 6.15
C ILE A 236 16.54 12.90 7.12
N GLU A 237 17.80 13.28 6.91
CA GLU A 237 18.96 12.97 7.78
C GLU A 237 19.29 11.48 7.97
N GLN A 238 18.78 10.60 7.11
CA GLN A 238 19.11 9.17 7.05
C GLN A 238 20.40 8.91 6.24
N PHE A 239 21.53 9.48 6.69
CA PHE A 239 22.79 9.48 5.92
C PHE A 239 23.33 8.08 5.62
N LYS A 240 23.20 7.13 6.57
CA LYS A 240 23.65 5.74 6.37
C LYS A 240 22.90 5.06 5.22
N ASP A 241 21.58 5.25 5.17
CA ASP A 241 20.73 4.70 4.11
C ASP A 241 21.00 5.37 2.77
N ALA A 242 21.30 6.69 2.78
CA ALA A 242 21.75 7.41 1.59
C ALA A 242 23.04 6.83 1.00
N ASP A 243 24.00 6.50 1.85
CA ASP A 243 25.29 5.93 1.46
C ASP A 243 25.15 4.50 0.94
N ASP A 244 24.38 3.65 1.63
CA ASP A 244 24.12 2.28 1.19
C ASP A 244 23.32 2.21 -0.13
N ALA A 245 22.34 3.10 -0.32
CA ALA A 245 21.60 3.26 -1.57
C ALA A 245 22.51 3.78 -2.69
N TYR A 246 23.40 4.75 -2.41
CA TYR A 246 24.37 5.26 -3.39
C TYR A 246 25.35 4.17 -3.84
N TYR A 247 25.90 3.38 -2.90
CA TYR A 247 26.73 2.24 -3.22
C TYR A 247 26.02 1.29 -4.19
N SER A 248 24.77 0.92 -3.87
CA SER A 248 23.97 0.00 -4.68
C SER A 248 23.66 0.57 -6.07
N TYR A 249 23.36 1.87 -6.17
CA TYR A 249 23.22 2.58 -7.45
C TYR A 249 24.48 2.45 -8.32
N ARG A 250 25.66 2.68 -7.75
CA ARG A 250 26.94 2.61 -8.49
C ARG A 250 27.24 1.21 -8.98
N VAL A 251 27.04 0.20 -8.12
CA VAL A 251 27.24 -1.21 -8.47
C VAL A 251 26.30 -1.62 -9.62
N ASN A 252 25.00 -1.33 -9.51
CA ASN A 252 24.04 -1.70 -10.54
C ASN A 252 24.27 -0.96 -11.86
N LYS A 253 24.64 0.34 -11.81
CA LYS A 253 25.01 1.11 -13.00
C LYS A 253 26.22 0.50 -13.73
N ARG A 254 27.21 0.00 -12.99
CA ARG A 254 28.39 -0.68 -13.57
C ARG A 254 27.99 -2.00 -14.24
N LYS A 255 27.20 -2.84 -13.58
CA LYS A 255 26.69 -4.11 -14.13
C LYS A 255 25.93 -3.92 -15.44
N ILE A 256 25.11 -2.87 -15.53
CA ILE A 256 24.42 -2.55 -16.78
C ILE A 256 25.41 -2.15 -17.86
N ARG A 257 26.38 -1.27 -17.56
CA ARG A 257 27.42 -0.87 -18.54
C ARG A 257 28.17 -2.07 -19.11
N GLU A 258 28.53 -3.03 -18.25
CA GLU A 258 29.19 -4.30 -18.63
C GLU A 258 28.30 -5.15 -19.54
N LYS A 259 26.99 -5.25 -19.28
CA LYS A 259 26.08 -6.01 -20.15
C LYS A 259 26.07 -5.50 -21.60
N TRP A 260 26.37 -4.20 -21.82
CA TRP A 260 26.36 -3.56 -23.14
C TRP A 260 27.76 -3.41 -23.76
N HIS A 261 28.84 -3.77 -23.06
CA HIS A 261 30.22 -3.68 -23.55
C HIS A 261 30.97 -4.99 -23.29
N ASP A 262 31.61 -5.55 -24.31
CA ASP A 262 32.30 -6.86 -24.28
C ASP A 262 33.63 -6.86 -23.49
N TYR A 263 33.76 -5.97 -22.50
CA TYR A 263 34.93 -5.87 -21.63
C TYR A 263 34.52 -6.20 -20.19
N PRO A 264 34.96 -7.34 -19.63
CA PRO A 264 34.81 -7.59 -18.20
C PRO A 264 35.57 -6.50 -17.45
N THR A 265 34.98 -5.97 -16.38
CA THR A 265 35.70 -5.03 -15.53
C THR A 265 36.97 -5.67 -14.99
N SER A 266 38.07 -4.91 -15.03
CA SER A 266 39.32 -5.41 -14.47
C SER A 266 39.10 -5.75 -13.00
N LEU A 267 39.69 -6.84 -12.51
CA LEU A 267 39.74 -7.19 -11.09
C LEU A 267 40.16 -5.98 -10.23
N LEU A 268 40.99 -5.10 -10.79
CA LEU A 268 41.39 -3.83 -10.21
C LEU A 268 40.20 -2.89 -9.95
N GLU A 269 39.23 -2.73 -10.86
CA GLU A 269 38.04 -1.90 -10.60
C GLU A 269 37.21 -2.44 -9.43
N PHE A 270 37.05 -3.76 -9.31
CA PHE A 270 36.35 -4.36 -8.16
C PHE A 270 37.13 -4.15 -6.86
N ILE A 271 38.45 -4.40 -6.87
CA ILE A 271 39.32 -4.19 -5.70
C ILE A 271 39.31 -2.72 -5.27
N PHE A 272 39.49 -1.78 -6.19
CA PHE A 272 39.53 -0.37 -5.85
C PHE A 272 38.16 0.18 -5.47
N LEU A 273 37.08 -0.19 -6.15
CA LEU A 273 35.79 0.47 -5.96
C LEU A 273 34.90 -0.22 -4.92
N ASP A 274 34.89 -1.55 -4.84
CA ASP A 274 34.03 -2.29 -3.92
C ASP A 274 34.75 -2.74 -2.66
N LEU A 275 35.97 -3.29 -2.84
CA LEU A 275 36.75 -3.84 -1.74
C LEU A 275 37.31 -2.72 -0.86
N SER A 276 37.92 -1.69 -1.45
CA SER A 276 38.60 -0.66 -0.66
C SER A 276 37.64 0.24 0.13
N CYS A 277 36.83 1.06 -0.53
CA CYS A 277 36.04 2.11 0.14
C CYS A 277 34.57 2.15 -0.29
N GLY A 278 34.10 1.18 -1.08
CA GLY A 278 32.72 1.11 -1.54
C GLY A 278 32.26 2.38 -2.25
N TYR A 279 33.02 2.86 -3.26
CA TYR A 279 32.81 4.16 -3.91
C TYR A 279 32.90 5.38 -2.97
N GLY A 280 33.71 5.27 -1.91
CA GLY A 280 34.01 6.34 -0.96
C GLY A 280 33.02 6.48 0.20
N VAL A 281 31.97 5.66 0.24
CA VAL A 281 30.93 5.72 1.28
C VAL A 281 31.06 4.62 2.35
N LYS A 282 32.10 3.77 2.27
CA LYS A 282 32.41 2.69 3.23
C LYS A 282 33.88 2.73 3.66
N PRO A 283 34.36 3.82 4.29
CA PRO A 283 35.77 3.99 4.65
C PRO A 283 36.29 2.93 5.65
N GLU A 284 35.42 2.35 6.47
CA GLU A 284 35.75 1.28 7.42
C GLU A 284 36.34 0.04 6.74
N ARG A 285 35.94 -0.25 5.48
CA ARG A 285 36.54 -1.33 4.69
C ARG A 285 38.01 -1.08 4.42
N ALA A 286 38.37 0.16 4.08
CA ALA A 286 39.75 0.53 3.75
C ALA A 286 40.66 0.38 4.96
N ILE A 287 40.17 0.75 6.15
CA ILE A 287 40.87 0.58 7.42
C ILE A 287 41.10 -0.90 7.72
N LEU A 288 40.06 -1.73 7.59
CA LEU A 288 40.16 -3.17 7.83
C LEU A 288 41.18 -3.83 6.89
N TYR A 289 41.16 -3.52 5.60
CA TYR A 289 42.13 -4.07 4.65
C TYR A 289 43.55 -3.53 4.89
N GLY A 290 43.68 -2.28 5.31
CA GLY A 290 44.94 -1.72 5.78
C GLY A 290 45.54 -2.54 6.93
N LEU A 291 44.72 -2.92 7.92
CA LEU A 291 45.16 -3.77 9.03
C LEU A 291 45.55 -5.18 8.56
N VAL A 292 44.76 -5.81 7.68
CA VAL A 292 45.05 -7.15 7.14
C VAL A 292 46.35 -7.19 6.34
N LEU A 293 46.74 -6.10 5.65
CA LEU A 293 47.99 -6.04 4.88
C LEU A 293 49.23 -5.81 5.75
N ILE A 294 49.04 -5.37 7.00
CA ILE A 294 50.14 -5.06 7.94
C ILE A 294 50.48 -6.27 8.83
N PHE A 295 49.61 -7.30 8.90
CA PHE A 295 49.83 -8.56 9.60
C PHE A 295 50.12 -9.71 8.63
#